data_AF-A0A7W8CPP7-F1
#
_entry.id   AF-A0A7W8CPP7-F1
#
_cell.length_a   1.000
_cell.length_b   1.000
_cell.length_c   1.000
_cell.angle_alpha   90.00
_cell.angle_beta   90.00
_cell.angle_gamma   90.00
#
_symmetry.space_group_name_H-M   'P 1'
#
loop_
_entity.id
_entity.type
_entity.pdbx_description
1 polymer ?
#
loop_
_entity_poly.entity_id
_entity_poly.type
_entity_poly.pdbx_seq_one_letter_code
_entity_poly.pdbx_strand_id
1 'polypeptide(L)'
;MEQMEHLPQQSVGYFFLRSKDVHVENGAAFITFFARLTKETSFGKEGVELTRIHPVWVNIDEVLMDHASEKAKAMPNCMQRYELTPNVFYSLCRLSKTCPGELFYITPYHLKSTHRKYIQ
;
A
#
# COMPACT_ATOMS: atom_id res chain seq x y z
N MET A 1 12.29 16.66 42.70
CA MET A 1 12.70 16.30 41.33
C MET A 1 11.55 15.50 40.73
N GLU A 2 10.74 16.13 39.90
CA GLU A 2 9.67 15.45 39.18
C GLU A 2 10.29 14.55 38.12
N GLN A 3 10.08 13.23 38.24
CA GLN A 3 10.32 12.32 37.13
C GLN A 3 9.28 12.65 36.06
N MET A 4 9.67 13.41 35.04
CA MET A 4 8.94 13.43 33.78
C MET A 4 9.00 12.01 33.22
N GLU A 5 7.94 11.24 33.44
CA GLU A 5 7.70 10.02 32.68
C GLU A 5 7.71 10.41 31.19
N HIS A 6 8.80 10.09 30.49
CA HIS A 6 8.84 10.19 29.05
C HIS A 6 7.78 9.24 28.49
N LEU A 7 6.60 9.79 28.18
CA LEU A 7 5.58 9.07 27.44
C LEU A 7 6.24 8.53 26.16
N PRO A 8 6.02 7.24 25.81
CA PRO A 8 6.61 6.68 24.60
C PRO A 8 6.23 7.55 23.40
N GLN A 9 7.24 8.03 22.66
CA GLN A 9 7.01 8.84 21.48
C GLN A 9 6.22 7.99 20.48
N GLN A 10 4.95 8.34 20.32
CA GLN A 10 4.03 7.65 19.43
C GLN A 10 3.91 8.46 18.14
N SER A 11 4.30 7.86 17.02
CA SER A 11 4.05 8.44 15.69
C SER A 11 3.10 7.55 14.91
N VAL A 12 2.33 8.17 14.03
CA VAL A 12 1.36 7.48 13.17
C VAL A 12 1.66 7.83 11.72
N GLY A 13 2.00 6.82 10.94
CA GLY A 13 2.15 6.90 9.50
C GLY A 13 0.93 6.32 8.78
N TYR A 14 0.60 6.90 7.63
CA TYR A 14 -0.49 6.45 6.76
C TYR A 14 0.08 6.07 5.42
N PHE A 15 -0.22 4.85 4.96
CA PHE A 15 0.40 4.30 3.77
C PHE A 15 -0.63 3.70 2.82
N PHE A 16 -0.39 3.93 1.53
CA PHE A 16 -1.02 3.19 0.46
C PHE A 16 0.04 2.38 -0.28
N LEU A 17 -0.16 1.08 -0.40
CA LEU A 17 0.70 0.21 -1.18
C LEU A 17 -0.12 -0.36 -2.32
N ARG A 18 0.45 -0.30 -3.52
CA ARG A 18 -0.09 -0.91 -4.73
C ARG A 18 0.98 -1.80 -5.34
N SER A 19 0.58 -2.96 -5.83
CA SER A 19 1.41 -3.83 -6.62
C SER A 19 0.69 -4.30 -7.87
N LYS A 20 1.46 -4.45 -8.95
CA LYS A 20 1.10 -5.27 -10.09
C LYS A 20 2.25 -6.23 -10.33
N ASP A 21 1.95 -7.52 -10.25
CA ASP A 21 2.86 -8.59 -10.63
C ASP A 21 2.40 -9.25 -11.95
N VAL A 22 3.36 -9.74 -12.73
CA VAL A 22 3.12 -10.51 -13.95
C VAL A 22 3.93 -11.79 -13.83
N HIS A 23 3.24 -12.90 -13.80
CA HIS A 23 3.83 -14.22 -13.61
C HIS A 23 3.20 -15.24 -14.58
N VAL A 24 3.84 -16.40 -14.69
CA VAL A 24 3.39 -17.50 -15.52
C VAL A 24 3.02 -18.68 -14.64
N GLU A 25 1.80 -19.17 -14.77
CA GLU A 25 1.31 -20.38 -14.11
C GLU A 25 0.75 -21.33 -15.17
N ASN A 26 1.20 -22.59 -15.15
CA ASN A 26 0.77 -23.62 -16.11
C ASN A 26 0.87 -23.20 -17.59
N GLY A 27 1.89 -22.38 -17.93
CA GLY A 27 2.11 -21.88 -19.30
C GLY A 27 1.23 -20.70 -19.71
N ALA A 28 0.34 -20.23 -18.83
CA ALA A 28 -0.48 -19.05 -19.05
C ALA A 28 0.05 -17.86 -18.23
N ALA A 29 0.06 -16.67 -18.82
CA ALA A 29 0.48 -15.45 -18.14
C ALA A 29 -0.70 -14.79 -17.43
N PHE A 30 -0.49 -14.35 -16.18
CA PHE A 30 -1.47 -13.66 -15.36
C PHE A 30 -0.93 -12.30 -14.92
N ILE A 31 -1.85 -11.39 -14.60
CA ILE A 31 -1.57 -10.14 -13.91
C ILE A 31 -2.27 -10.16 -12.57
N THR A 32 -1.51 -10.08 -11.48
CA THR A 32 -2.05 -9.96 -10.13
C THR A 32 -1.91 -8.54 -9.63
N PHE A 33 -3.04 -7.93 -9.29
CA PHE A 33 -3.11 -6.65 -8.63
C PHE A 33 -3.25 -6.85 -7.12
N PHE A 34 -2.48 -6.08 -6.36
CA PHE A 34 -2.61 -6.02 -4.91
C PHE A 34 -2.64 -4.57 -4.48
N ALA A 35 -3.54 -4.21 -3.57
CA ALA A 35 -3.54 -2.89 -2.97
C ALA A 35 -3.92 -2.96 -1.50
N ARG A 36 -3.32 -2.09 -0.68
CA ARG A 36 -3.67 -1.97 0.73
C ARG A 36 -3.52 -0.55 1.24
N LEU A 37 -4.42 -0.19 2.16
CA LEU A 37 -4.33 1.00 3.00
C LEU A 37 -3.95 0.55 4.40
N THR A 38 -2.90 1.12 4.94
CA THR A 38 -2.33 0.72 6.22
C THR A 38 -2.08 1.94 7.10
N LYS A 39 -2.45 1.83 8.38
CA LYS A 39 -2.00 2.73 9.43
C LYS A 39 -0.86 2.05 10.18
N GLU A 40 0.30 2.68 10.23
CA GLU A 40 1.45 2.17 10.97
C GLU A 40 1.69 3.07 12.18
N THR A 41 1.79 2.46 13.36
CA THR A 41 2.00 3.18 14.62
C THR A 41 3.32 2.75 15.21
N SER A 42 4.27 3.67 15.29
CA SER A 42 5.58 3.44 15.89
C SER A 42 5.56 3.84 17.36
N PHE A 43 6.17 3.03 18.20
CA PHE A 43 6.37 3.28 19.62
C PHE A 43 7.87 3.26 19.91
N GLY A 44 8.41 4.37 20.40
CA GLY A 44 9.76 4.39 20.98
C GLY A 44 9.71 4.02 22.45
N LYS A 45 10.31 2.87 22.83
CA LYS A 45 10.58 2.54 24.24
C LYS A 45 11.97 1.91 24.36
N GLU A 46 12.81 2.47 25.24
CA GLU A 46 14.10 1.89 25.63
C GLU A 46 15.04 1.55 24.45
N GLY A 47 15.13 2.43 23.44
CA GLY A 47 16.04 2.25 22.30
C GLY A 47 15.57 1.26 21.23
N VAL A 48 14.40 0.62 21.43
CA VAL A 48 13.77 -0.26 20.43
C VAL A 48 12.58 0.48 19.81
N GLU A 49 12.62 0.65 18.48
CA GLU A 49 11.46 1.15 17.73
C GLU A 49 10.56 -0.04 17.35
N LEU A 50 9.39 -0.12 17.96
CA LEU A 50 8.37 -1.12 17.60
C LEU A 50 7.34 -0.49 16.67
N THR A 51 7.18 -1.02 15.46
CA THR A 51 6.13 -0.59 14.53
C THR A 51 4.98 -1.59 14.51
N ARG A 52 3.77 -1.15 14.86
CA ARG A 52 2.54 -1.92 14.67
C ARG A 52 1.87 -1.53 13.36
N ILE A 53 1.59 -2.53 12.53
CA ILE A 53 0.97 -2.37 11.22
C ILE A 53 -0.52 -2.74 11.33
N HIS A 54 -1.41 -1.80 11.03
CA HIS A 54 -2.85 -2.01 11.02
C HIS A 54 -3.42 -1.87 9.61
N PRO A 55 -3.73 -2.97 8.90
CA PRO A 55 -4.35 -2.91 7.59
C PRO A 55 -5.82 -2.46 7.73
N VAL A 56 -6.14 -1.31 7.13
CA VAL A 56 -7.49 -0.72 7.14
C VAL A 56 -8.32 -1.25 5.97
N TRP A 57 -7.68 -1.49 4.84
CA TRP A 57 -8.31 -2.06 3.65
C TRP A 57 -7.27 -2.81 2.84
N VAL A 58 -7.69 -3.92 2.23
CA VAL A 58 -6.85 -4.77 1.37
C VAL A 58 -7.73 -5.26 0.23
N ASN A 59 -7.18 -5.28 -0.98
CA ASN A 59 -7.80 -5.93 -2.11
C ASN A 59 -6.75 -6.63 -2.97
N ILE A 60 -7.14 -7.77 -3.53
CA ILE A 60 -6.36 -8.55 -4.47
C ILE A 60 -7.28 -8.92 -5.63
N ASP A 61 -6.74 -8.84 -6.84
CA ASP A 61 -7.45 -9.21 -8.05
C ASP A 61 -6.47 -9.84 -9.02
N GLU A 62 -6.96 -10.75 -9.85
CA GLU A 62 -6.12 -11.47 -10.80
C GLU A 62 -6.86 -11.68 -12.12
N VAL A 63 -6.13 -11.47 -13.20
CA VAL A 63 -6.69 -11.58 -14.54
C VAL A 63 -5.69 -12.26 -15.47
N LEU A 64 -6.20 -13.14 -16.34
CA LEU A 64 -5.43 -13.71 -17.43
C LEU A 64 -4.93 -12.58 -18.34
N MET A 65 -3.66 -12.59 -18.71
CA MET A 65 -3.03 -11.54 -19.52
C MET A 65 -3.82 -11.25 -20.81
N ASP A 66 -4.32 -12.28 -21.48
CA ASP A 66 -5.08 -12.16 -22.72
C ASP A 66 -6.44 -11.47 -22.53
N HIS A 67 -7.01 -11.53 -21.33
CA HIS A 67 -8.28 -10.88 -20.97
C HIS A 67 -8.08 -9.54 -20.25
N ALA A 68 -6.84 -9.19 -19.90
CA ALA A 68 -6.55 -7.96 -19.19
C ALA A 68 -6.81 -6.75 -20.10
N SER A 69 -7.35 -5.68 -19.52
CA SER A 69 -7.48 -4.40 -20.22
C SER A 69 -6.09 -3.83 -20.59
N GLU A 70 -6.03 -3.00 -21.62
CA GLU A 70 -4.77 -2.33 -21.99
C GLU A 70 -4.22 -1.46 -20.84
N LYS A 71 -5.11 -0.89 -20.02
CA LYS A 71 -4.76 -0.15 -18.79
C LYS A 71 -4.05 -1.06 -17.78
N ALA A 72 -4.53 -2.29 -17.59
CA ALA A 72 -3.94 -3.30 -16.72
C ALA A 72 -2.55 -3.75 -17.22
N LYS A 73 -2.43 -3.99 -18.53
CA LYS A 73 -1.16 -4.39 -19.16
C LYS A 73 -0.09 -3.30 -19.08
N ALA A 74 -0.47 -2.05 -19.35
CA ALA A 74 0.43 -0.90 -19.38
C ALA A 74 1.01 -0.51 -18.01
N MET A 75 0.40 -0.98 -16.92
CA MET A 75 0.90 -0.70 -15.59
C MET A 75 2.29 -1.34 -15.36
N PRO A 76 3.21 -0.64 -14.67
CA PRO A 76 4.54 -1.18 -14.39
C PRO A 76 4.48 -2.47 -13.56
N ASN A 77 5.34 -3.44 -13.88
CA ASN A 77 5.49 -4.67 -13.08
C ASN A 77 6.30 -4.40 -11.81
N CYS A 78 5.65 -3.83 -10.80
CA CYS A 78 6.31 -3.42 -9.57
C CYS A 78 5.35 -3.28 -8.39
N MET A 79 5.96 -3.22 -7.21
CA MET A 79 5.33 -2.74 -6.00
C MET A 79 5.69 -1.28 -5.78
N GLN A 80 4.71 -0.46 -5.42
CA GLN A 80 4.85 0.94 -5.04
C GLN A 80 4.22 1.18 -3.68
N ARG A 81 4.90 1.93 -2.84
CA ARG A 81 4.42 2.32 -1.52
C ARG A 81 4.48 3.84 -1.39
N TYR A 82 3.37 4.42 -0.96
CA TYR A 82 3.16 5.85 -0.82
C TYR A 82 2.93 6.19 0.64
N GLU A 83 3.69 7.15 1.16
CA GLU A 83 3.43 7.79 2.45
C GLU A 83 2.44 8.94 2.23
N LEU A 84 1.36 8.97 3.00
CA LEU A 84 0.22 9.86 2.79
C LEU A 84 0.01 10.78 3.98
N THR A 85 -0.60 11.93 3.72
CA THR A 85 -1.24 12.72 4.78
C THR A 85 -2.52 12.00 5.24
N PRO A 86 -2.99 12.26 6.48
CA PRO A 86 -4.23 11.68 6.98
C PRO A 86 -5.43 11.96 6.04
N ASN A 87 -5.52 13.18 5.50
CA ASN A 87 -6.63 13.59 4.63
C ASN A 87 -6.69 12.77 3.34
N VAL A 88 -5.55 12.54 2.69
CA VAL A 88 -5.48 11.70 1.49
C VAL A 88 -5.82 10.27 1.85
N PHE A 89 -5.26 9.74 2.93
CA PHE A 89 -5.55 8.38 3.40
C PHE A 89 -7.03 8.12 3.63
N TYR A 90 -7.72 8.98 4.38
CA TYR A 90 -9.15 8.81 4.64
C TYR A 90 -10.02 9.03 3.39
N SER A 91 -9.57 9.84 2.45
CA SER A 91 -10.23 9.97 1.13
C SER A 91 -10.13 8.66 0.33
N LEU A 92 -8.95 8.01 0.34
CA LEU A 92 -8.78 6.69 -0.27
C LEU A 92 -9.59 5.61 0.45
N CYS A 93 -9.69 5.63 1.78
CA CYS A 93 -10.56 4.72 2.54
C CYS A 93 -12.05 4.88 2.20
N ARG A 94 -12.47 6.09 1.79
CA ARG A 94 -13.83 6.31 1.29
C ARG A 94 -13.99 5.77 -0.13
N LEU A 95 -13.03 6.09 -1.00
CA LEU A 95 -13.02 5.61 -2.38
C LEU A 95 -12.97 4.08 -2.45
N SER A 96 -12.26 3.42 -1.54
CA SER A 96 -12.17 1.96 -1.50
C SER A 96 -13.50 1.27 -1.22
N LYS A 97 -14.46 1.97 -0.60
CA LYS A 97 -15.81 1.46 -0.37
C LYS A 97 -16.74 1.64 -1.57
N THR A 98 -16.46 2.62 -2.43
CA THR A 98 -17.33 2.96 -3.57
C THR A 98 -16.81 2.39 -4.89
N CYS A 99 -15.49 2.42 -5.10
CA CYS A 99 -14.83 2.01 -6.35
C CYS A 99 -13.51 1.27 -6.05
N PRO A 100 -13.53 0.10 -5.39
CA PRO A 100 -12.31 -0.60 -4.94
C PRO A 100 -11.34 -0.94 -6.08
N GLY A 101 -11.84 -1.27 -7.28
CA GLY A 101 -11.01 -1.61 -8.43
C GLY A 101 -10.19 -0.43 -8.98
N GLU A 102 -10.70 0.80 -8.87
CA GLU A 102 -9.97 1.98 -9.34
C GLU A 102 -8.72 2.25 -8.49
N LEU A 103 -8.67 1.79 -7.24
CA LEU A 103 -7.49 1.97 -6.40
C LEU A 103 -6.25 1.27 -6.99
N PHE A 104 -6.41 0.23 -7.82
CA PHE A 104 -5.30 -0.37 -8.54
C PHE A 104 -4.67 0.59 -9.56
N TYR A 105 -5.37 1.64 -9.99
CA TYR A 105 -4.90 2.47 -11.09
C TYR A 105 -4.51 3.89 -10.68
N ILE A 106 -4.81 4.30 -9.46
CA ILE A 106 -4.50 5.66 -8.98
C ILE A 106 -3.06 5.81 -8.49
N THR A 107 -2.53 7.02 -8.66
CA THR A 107 -1.37 7.52 -7.93
C THR A 107 -1.86 8.58 -6.95
N PRO A 108 -1.83 8.33 -5.63
CA PRO A 108 -2.33 9.31 -4.68
C PRO A 108 -1.36 10.50 -4.55
N TYR A 109 -1.89 11.64 -4.13
CA TYR A 109 -1.05 12.74 -3.66
C TYR A 109 -0.29 12.29 -2.40
N HIS A 110 1.03 12.25 -2.48
CA HIS A 110 1.86 11.58 -1.48
C HIS A 110 3.02 12.48 -1.03
N LEU A 111 3.51 12.20 0.18
CA LEU A 111 4.67 12.87 0.76
C LEU A 111 5.96 12.26 0.21
N LYS A 112 6.02 10.94 0.20
CA LYS A 112 7.15 10.14 -0.29
C LYS A 112 6.63 8.89 -0.96
N SER A 113 7.41 8.37 -1.91
CA SER A 113 7.13 7.09 -2.54
C SER A 113 8.39 6.26 -2.69
N THR A 114 8.22 4.95 -2.54
CA THR A 114 9.24 3.96 -2.87
C THR A 114 8.66 2.99 -3.89
N HIS A 115 9.51 2.44 -4.74
CA HIS A 115 9.11 1.42 -5.69
C HIS A 115 10.14 0.29 -5.73
N ARG A 116 9.66 -0.93 -5.94
CA ARG A 116 10.48 -2.12 -6.10
C ARG A 116 9.96 -2.90 -7.30
N LYS A 117 10.78 -3.00 -8.34
CA LYS A 117 10.44 -3.80 -9.53
C LYS A 117 10.48 -5.28 -9.19
N TYR A 118 9.58 -6.04 -9.78
CA TYR A 118 9.69 -7.49 -9.78
C TYR A 118 10.76 -7.89 -10.81
N ILE A 119 11.66 -8.77 -10.40
CA ILE A 119 12.65 -9.38 -11.29
C ILE A 119 11.97 -10.63 -11.85
N GLN A 120 11.93 -10.75 -13.17
CA GLN A 120 11.50 -11.94 -13.88
C GLN A 120 12.73 -12.79 -14.24
#